data_AF-A0A9P6QJ11-F1
#
_entry.id   AF-A0A9P6QJ11-F1
#
_cell.length_a   1.000
_cell.length_b   1.000
_cell.length_c   1.000
_cell.angle_alpha   90.00
_cell.angle_beta   90.00
_cell.angle_gamma   90.00
#
_symmetry.space_group_name_H-M   'P 1'
#
loop_
_entity.id
_entity.type
_entity.pdbx_description
1 polymer ?
#
loop_
_entity_poly.entity_id
_entity_poly.type
_entity_poly.pdbx_seq_one_letter_code
_entity_poly.pdbx_strand_id
1 'polypeptide(L)'
;MLHKTLACVLIAILPIVSFADDCRSGNFPVKIARITSSPVKPGQETCVTFVATNSNTITGGQVKITVDRDGSSNAVYDKSHNMCTEFGVSCPITAGEHSLTKCVNVPYEATGKFKLVTNTSKTSTENLTKKLQKMGFNVSRDDIITSLAATRMLVEKDNLKPFLILEPKATEEFDNISVDASRPYDAVVVGLAPSCFHYDKLNEAFRILKNAQAAQRNVQLIAIHRGRYFQDTDDDLSMGPGGFVAALEYAAGVQAKIVGKPNKTFFETAINALPSTTSTSTTTTAAATATESTTIVIGDDVESDLGPETDGLPIERFLVKTGKYRAGDEDRAFKTMDGVFADFAHTVPQILKRYGVI
;
A
#
# COMPACT_ATOMS: atom_id res chain seq x y z
N MET A 1 1.71 50.36 10.82
CA MET A 1 0.61 49.76 10.02
C MET A 1 0.56 48.27 10.34
N LEU A 2 -0.45 47.81 11.08
CA LEU A 2 -0.63 46.39 11.39
C LEU A 2 -0.89 45.61 10.09
N HIS A 3 -0.05 44.61 9.81
CA HIS A 3 -0.36 43.56 8.84
C HIS A 3 -1.56 42.77 9.37
N LYS A 4 -2.77 43.04 8.85
CA LYS A 4 -3.95 42.22 9.14
C LYS A 4 -3.88 40.98 8.25
N THR A 5 -3.36 39.89 8.79
CA THR A 5 -3.32 38.59 8.11
C THR A 5 -4.74 38.05 8.00
N LEU A 6 -5.23 37.91 6.76
CA LEU A 6 -6.43 37.13 6.46
C LEU A 6 -6.04 35.64 6.57
N ALA A 7 -6.86 34.84 7.26
CA ALA A 7 -6.76 33.38 7.26
C ALA A 7 -8.19 32.85 7.13
N CYS A 8 -8.70 32.80 5.89
CA CYS A 8 -9.96 32.14 5.59
C CYS A 8 -9.69 30.69 5.22
N VAL A 9 -10.41 29.74 5.81
CA VAL A 9 -10.35 28.30 5.48
C VAL A 9 -11.59 27.96 4.66
N LEU A 10 -11.38 27.60 3.41
CA LEU A 10 -12.42 27.09 2.51
C LEU A 10 -12.38 25.57 2.55
N ILE A 11 -13.51 24.88 2.80
CA ILE A 11 -13.59 23.41 2.78
C ILE A 11 -14.55 22.97 1.67
N ALA A 12 -14.03 22.21 0.70
CA ALA A 12 -14.81 21.54 -0.34
C ALA A 12 -14.86 20.03 -0.02
N ILE A 13 -16.05 19.38 -0.07
CA ILE A 13 -16.22 17.94 0.22
C ILE A 13 -16.55 17.21 -1.08
N LEU A 14 -15.71 16.29 -1.56
CA LEU A 14 -15.96 15.44 -2.75
C LEU A 14 -16.75 14.15 -2.41
N PRO A 15 -17.60 13.60 -3.33
CA PRO A 15 -18.06 14.17 -4.60
C PRO A 15 -19.09 15.29 -4.32
N ILE A 16 -18.89 16.48 -4.89
CA ILE A 16 -19.40 17.72 -4.27
C ILE A 16 -20.93 17.79 -4.19
N VAL A 17 -21.43 17.82 -2.94
CA VAL A 17 -22.79 18.24 -2.59
C VAL A 17 -22.78 19.51 -1.71
N SER A 18 -21.63 19.93 -1.12
CA SER A 18 -21.58 21.12 -0.25
C SER A 18 -20.18 21.76 -0.12
N PHE A 19 -20.18 23.05 0.23
CA PHE A 19 -19.01 23.84 0.65
C PHE A 19 -19.29 24.41 2.04
N ALA A 20 -18.30 24.38 2.93
CA ALA A 20 -18.38 25.01 4.25
C ALA A 20 -17.42 26.21 4.34
N ASP A 21 -17.90 27.29 4.94
CA ASP A 21 -17.14 28.51 5.22
C ASP A 21 -16.97 28.67 6.73
N ASP A 22 -15.76 28.45 7.24
CA ASP A 22 -15.44 28.60 8.66
C ASP A 22 -15.02 30.05 9.02
N CYS A 23 -15.10 30.99 8.07
CA CYS A 23 -14.78 32.39 8.33
C CYS A 23 -15.88 33.14 9.11
N ARG A 24 -17.02 32.49 9.40
CA ARG A 24 -18.18 33.11 10.07
C ARG A 24 -17.97 33.39 11.56
N SER A 25 -17.01 32.72 12.21
CA SER A 25 -16.78 32.81 13.66
C SER A 25 -15.67 33.80 14.06
N GLY A 26 -14.84 34.27 13.12
CA GLY A 26 -13.72 35.19 13.37
C GLY A 26 -13.98 36.63 12.94
N ASN A 27 -13.38 37.60 13.65
CA ASN A 27 -13.48 39.03 13.33
C ASN A 27 -12.51 39.42 12.20
N PHE A 28 -12.68 38.84 11.02
CA PHE A 28 -11.82 39.07 9.85
C PHE A 28 -12.23 40.32 9.05
N PRO A 29 -11.27 41.02 8.40
CA PRO A 29 -11.55 42.22 7.61
C PRO A 29 -12.32 41.96 6.29
N VAL A 30 -12.50 40.69 5.92
CA VAL A 30 -13.22 40.22 4.74
C VAL A 30 -14.29 39.23 5.16
N LYS A 31 -15.48 39.34 4.59
CA LYS A 31 -16.57 38.36 4.74
C LYS A 31 -16.82 37.67 3.40
N ILE A 32 -16.85 36.33 3.41
CA ILE A 32 -17.20 35.55 2.22
C ILE A 32 -18.72 35.52 2.09
N ALA A 33 -19.23 35.97 0.94
CA ALA A 33 -20.66 36.01 0.63
C ALA A 33 -21.12 34.75 -0.11
N ARG A 34 -20.31 34.25 -1.05
CA ARG A 34 -20.64 33.07 -1.86
C ARG A 34 -19.38 32.36 -2.34
N ILE A 35 -19.44 31.03 -2.44
CA ILE A 35 -18.41 30.18 -3.03
C ILE A 35 -19.05 29.40 -4.18
N THR A 36 -18.39 29.38 -5.33
CA THR A 36 -18.77 28.62 -6.53
C THR A 36 -17.55 27.90 -7.08
N SER A 37 -17.74 26.68 -7.57
CA SER A 37 -16.69 25.90 -8.24
C SER A 37 -17.18 25.43 -9.61
N SER A 38 -16.24 25.22 -10.52
CA SER A 38 -16.49 24.36 -11.68
C SER A 38 -16.53 22.90 -11.22
N PRO A 39 -17.27 21.99 -11.91
CA PRO A 39 -17.32 20.59 -11.52
C PRO A 39 -15.92 20.01 -11.36
N VAL A 40 -15.60 19.52 -10.15
CA VAL A 40 -14.29 18.95 -9.87
C VAL A 40 -14.19 17.62 -10.55
N LYS A 41 -13.44 17.58 -11.64
CA LYS A 41 -13.08 16.35 -12.33
C LYS A 41 -11.71 15.88 -11.81
N PRO A 42 -11.60 14.60 -11.38
CA PRO A 42 -10.32 13.96 -11.09
C PRO A 42 -9.20 14.33 -12.07
N GLY A 43 -8.03 14.74 -11.56
CA GLY A 43 -6.85 15.03 -12.38
C GLY A 43 -6.94 16.29 -13.27
N GLN A 44 -8.02 17.08 -13.14
CA GLN A 44 -8.17 18.35 -13.86
C GLN A 44 -8.01 19.54 -12.90
N GLU A 45 -7.53 20.65 -13.45
CA GLU A 45 -7.43 21.91 -12.74
C GLU A 45 -8.84 22.34 -12.27
N THR A 46 -8.97 22.59 -10.98
CA THR A 46 -10.23 22.99 -10.35
C THR A 46 -10.16 24.45 -9.98
N CYS A 47 -11.05 25.27 -10.54
CA CYS A 47 -11.17 26.67 -10.19
C CYS A 47 -12.23 26.88 -9.10
N VAL A 48 -11.79 27.49 -8.01
CA VAL A 48 -12.66 27.97 -6.92
C VAL A 48 -12.79 29.47 -7.07
N THR A 49 -14.03 29.94 -7.19
CA THR A 49 -14.38 31.36 -7.20
C THR A 49 -15.15 31.69 -5.94
N PHE A 50 -14.72 32.71 -5.21
CA PHE A 50 -15.48 33.24 -4.09
C PHE A 50 -15.74 34.72 -4.25
N VAL A 51 -16.91 35.13 -3.77
CA VAL A 51 -17.35 36.52 -3.68
C VAL A 51 -17.10 36.96 -2.25
N ALA A 52 -16.25 37.96 -2.08
CA ALA A 52 -15.83 38.46 -0.77
C ALA A 52 -16.16 39.94 -0.65
N THR A 53 -16.58 40.37 0.54
CA THR A 53 -16.89 41.77 0.85
C THR A 53 -15.96 42.30 1.91
N ASN A 54 -15.45 43.51 1.72
CA ASN A 54 -14.57 44.19 2.68
C ASN A 54 -15.02 45.61 2.94
N SER A 55 -15.04 46.02 4.22
CA SER A 55 -15.43 47.37 4.62
C SER A 55 -14.26 48.37 4.58
N ASN A 56 -13.01 47.89 4.52
CA ASN A 56 -11.80 48.71 4.48
C ASN A 56 -10.88 48.24 3.36
N THR A 57 -10.04 49.13 2.85
CA THR A 57 -9.00 48.79 1.87
C THR A 57 -8.04 47.73 2.41
N ILE A 58 -7.74 46.72 1.59
CA ILE A 58 -6.85 45.61 1.93
C ILE A 58 -5.57 45.70 1.10
N THR A 59 -4.42 45.72 1.77
CA THR A 59 -3.10 45.87 1.13
C THR A 59 -2.38 44.54 0.94
N GLY A 60 -2.90 43.43 1.48
CA GLY A 60 -2.27 42.12 1.53
C GLY A 60 -3.12 41.09 2.27
N GLY A 61 -2.78 39.81 2.12
CA GLY A 61 -3.49 38.74 2.84
C GLY A 61 -3.20 37.36 2.27
N GLN A 62 -3.54 36.33 3.06
CA GLN A 62 -3.48 34.94 2.67
C GLN A 62 -4.91 34.37 2.62
N VAL A 63 -5.15 33.48 1.68
CA VAL A 63 -6.39 32.71 1.56
C VAL A 63 -6.02 31.25 1.66
N LYS A 64 -6.52 30.55 2.67
CA LYS A 64 -6.25 29.12 2.86
C LYS A 64 -7.35 28.31 2.17
N ILE A 65 -6.96 27.53 1.18
CA ILE A 65 -7.86 26.63 0.46
C ILE A 65 -7.60 25.23 0.96
N THR A 66 -8.66 24.60 1.48
CA THR A 66 -8.67 23.22 1.96
C THR A 66 -9.69 22.41 1.15
N VAL A 67 -9.27 21.28 0.59
CA VAL A 67 -10.17 20.36 -0.11
C VAL A 67 -10.12 19.05 0.64
N ASP A 68 -11.28 18.57 1.06
CA ASP A 68 -11.48 17.34 1.81
C ASP A 68 -12.41 16.40 1.01
N ARG A 69 -12.38 15.13 1.36
CA ARG A 69 -13.22 14.10 0.78
C ARG A 69 -14.04 13.46 1.91
N ASP A 70 -15.35 13.40 1.72
CA ASP A 70 -16.28 12.76 2.65
C ASP A 70 -16.30 13.28 4.12
N GLY A 71 -15.78 14.49 4.39
CA GLY A 71 -15.76 15.05 5.75
C GLY A 71 -14.69 14.47 6.67
N SER A 72 -13.64 13.89 6.08
CA SER A 72 -12.49 13.34 6.80
C SER A 72 -11.57 14.44 7.34
N SER A 73 -10.80 14.17 8.39
CA SER A 73 -9.82 15.14 8.87
C SER A 73 -8.57 15.29 7.96
N ASN A 74 -8.51 14.57 6.84
CA ASN A 74 -7.35 14.52 5.95
C ASN A 74 -7.66 15.23 4.62
N ALA A 75 -7.33 16.52 4.57
CA ALA A 75 -7.49 17.30 3.35
C ALA A 75 -6.53 16.82 2.24
N VAL A 76 -7.07 16.54 1.05
CA VAL A 76 -6.32 16.19 -0.17
C VAL A 76 -5.61 17.41 -0.78
N TYR A 77 -5.99 18.61 -0.34
CA TYR A 77 -5.31 19.86 -0.66
C TYR A 77 -5.40 20.78 0.55
N ASP A 78 -4.28 21.26 1.09
CA ASP A 78 -4.28 22.24 2.18
C ASP A 78 -3.15 23.27 2.02
N LYS A 79 -3.46 24.43 1.42
CA LYS A 79 -2.45 25.47 1.12
C LYS A 79 -2.97 26.89 1.31
N SER A 80 -2.06 27.78 1.73
CA SER A 80 -2.29 29.22 1.79
C SER A 80 -1.78 29.91 0.53
N HIS A 81 -2.58 30.82 -0.02
CA HIS A 81 -2.32 31.54 -1.26
C HIS A 81 -2.35 33.05 -1.03
N ASN A 82 -1.38 33.76 -1.61
CA ASN A 82 -1.31 35.21 -1.48
C ASN A 82 -2.38 35.88 -2.35
N MET A 83 -3.28 36.60 -1.71
CA MET A 83 -4.43 37.24 -2.36
C MET A 83 -4.02 38.21 -3.48
N CYS A 84 -2.96 38.99 -3.29
CA CYS A 84 -2.53 40.04 -4.20
C CYS A 84 -1.78 39.53 -5.42
N THR A 85 -1.16 38.35 -5.33
CA THR A 85 -0.30 37.83 -6.40
C THR A 85 -0.89 36.62 -7.10
N GLU A 86 -1.84 35.92 -6.47
CA GLU A 86 -2.31 34.62 -6.97
C GLU A 86 -3.77 34.59 -7.43
N PHE A 87 -4.55 35.64 -7.19
CA PHE A 87 -5.99 35.70 -7.51
C PHE A 87 -6.34 36.70 -8.61
N GLY A 88 -5.33 37.22 -9.33
CA GLY A 88 -5.54 38.14 -10.45
C GLY A 88 -6.09 39.52 -10.06
N VAL A 89 -5.99 39.91 -8.78
CA VAL A 89 -6.41 41.23 -8.28
C VAL A 89 -5.22 42.12 -7.97
N SER A 90 -5.34 43.40 -8.29
CA SER A 90 -4.31 44.38 -7.94
C SER A 90 -4.54 44.88 -6.52
N CYS A 91 -3.54 44.72 -5.66
CA CYS A 91 -3.54 45.37 -4.36
C CYS A 91 -3.04 46.82 -4.49
N PRO A 92 -3.57 47.77 -3.69
CA PRO A 92 -4.57 47.57 -2.64
C PRO A 92 -6.01 47.38 -3.16
N ILE A 93 -6.72 46.41 -2.60
CA ILE A 93 -8.13 46.12 -2.92
C ILE A 93 -9.01 47.10 -2.17
N THR A 94 -9.79 47.93 -2.88
CA THR A 94 -10.69 48.93 -2.28
C THR A 94 -11.85 48.28 -1.53
N ALA A 95 -12.52 49.03 -0.66
CA ALA A 95 -13.75 48.56 -0.02
C ALA A 95 -14.83 48.24 -1.07
N GLY A 96 -15.56 47.14 -0.90
CA GLY A 96 -16.58 46.69 -1.84
C GLY A 96 -16.79 45.19 -1.87
N GLU A 97 -17.48 44.71 -2.90
CA GLU A 97 -17.61 43.30 -3.23
C GLU A 97 -16.64 42.96 -4.36
N HIS A 98 -15.90 41.86 -4.20
CA HIS A 98 -14.88 41.41 -5.14
C HIS A 98 -15.04 39.93 -5.42
N SER A 99 -14.82 39.54 -6.68
CA SER A 99 -14.74 38.13 -7.07
C SER A 99 -13.28 37.73 -7.21
N LEU A 100 -12.89 36.70 -6.46
CA LEU A 100 -11.54 36.15 -6.44
C LEU A 100 -11.60 34.72 -6.94
N THR A 101 -10.79 34.40 -7.96
CA THR A 101 -10.72 33.06 -8.54
C THR A 101 -9.31 32.52 -8.44
N LYS A 102 -9.19 31.29 -7.95
CA LYS A 102 -7.94 30.53 -7.96
C LYS A 102 -8.19 29.14 -8.50
N CYS A 103 -7.39 28.77 -9.48
CA CYS A 103 -7.34 27.43 -10.01
C CYS A 103 -6.23 26.65 -9.29
N VAL A 104 -6.57 25.46 -8.83
CA VAL A 104 -5.68 24.56 -8.11
C VAL A 104 -5.75 23.17 -8.73
N ASN A 105 -4.59 22.54 -8.88
CA ASN A 105 -4.52 21.13 -9.22
C ASN A 105 -4.74 20.33 -7.94
N VAL A 106 -5.95 19.82 -7.77
CA VAL A 106 -6.26 18.88 -6.69
C VAL A 106 -5.72 17.51 -7.13
N PRO A 107 -4.74 16.93 -6.43
CA PRO A 107 -4.22 15.63 -6.78
C PRO A 107 -5.34 14.59 -6.70
N TYR A 108 -5.42 13.74 -7.71
CA TYR A 108 -6.27 12.55 -7.62
C TYR A 108 -5.57 11.53 -6.73
N GLU A 109 -6.05 11.35 -5.51
CA GLU A 109 -5.77 10.13 -4.76
C GLU A 109 -6.72 9.03 -5.24
N ALA A 110 -6.13 7.98 -5.80
CA ALA A 110 -6.86 6.79 -6.20
C ALA A 110 -7.47 6.14 -4.95
N THR A 111 -8.80 6.11 -4.88
CA THR A 111 -9.55 5.42 -3.80
C THR A 111 -9.67 3.92 -4.05
N GLY A 112 -8.72 3.34 -4.79
CA GLY A 112 -8.67 1.91 -5.04
C GLY A 112 -8.35 1.19 -3.73
N LYS A 113 -9.13 0.15 -3.41
CA LYS A 113 -8.78 -0.78 -2.34
C LYS A 113 -7.56 -1.58 -2.79
N PHE A 114 -6.52 -1.62 -1.98
CA PHE A 114 -5.29 -2.35 -2.30
C PHE A 114 -4.86 -3.26 -1.14
N LYS A 115 -4.01 -4.23 -1.46
CA LYS A 115 -3.21 -4.98 -0.49
C LYS A 115 -1.75 -4.91 -0.91
N LEU A 116 -0.87 -4.60 0.04
CA LEU A 116 0.58 -4.68 -0.12
C LEU A 116 1.02 -6.10 0.16
N VAL A 117 1.42 -6.82 -0.88
CA VAL A 117 1.74 -8.25 -0.83
C VAL A 117 3.25 -8.45 -0.92
N THR A 118 3.88 -8.94 0.15
CA THR A 118 5.36 -8.97 0.25
C THR A 118 5.93 -10.27 0.82
N ASN A 119 7.08 -10.68 0.28
CA ASN A 119 7.89 -11.81 0.75
C ASN A 119 8.92 -11.41 1.83
N THR A 120 8.61 -10.41 2.64
CA THR A 120 9.52 -10.03 3.73
C THR A 120 9.43 -11.04 4.87
N SER A 121 10.58 -11.38 5.46
CA SER A 121 10.67 -12.30 6.59
C SER A 121 11.65 -11.86 7.68
N LYS A 122 12.21 -10.65 7.59
CA LYS A 122 13.20 -10.13 8.58
C LYS A 122 12.55 -9.32 9.71
N THR A 123 11.27 -8.95 9.58
CA THR A 123 10.54 -8.15 10.57
C THR A 123 9.07 -8.50 10.56
N SER A 124 8.40 -8.38 11.71
CA SER A 124 6.96 -8.56 11.86
C SER A 124 6.15 -7.59 10.99
N THR A 125 4.91 -7.98 10.69
CA THR A 125 3.94 -7.18 9.93
C THR A 125 3.65 -5.86 10.63
N GLU A 126 3.60 -5.87 11.96
CA GLU A 126 3.43 -4.69 12.81
C GLU A 126 4.58 -3.68 12.63
N ASN A 127 5.83 -4.16 12.67
CA ASN A 127 7.00 -3.30 12.48
C ASN A 127 7.10 -2.77 11.05
N LEU A 128 6.74 -3.56 10.04
CA LEU A 128 6.64 -3.10 8.66
C LEU A 128 5.57 -2.00 8.50
N THR A 129 4.40 -2.18 9.11
CA THR A 129 3.31 -1.19 9.09
C THR A 129 3.79 0.14 9.66
N LYS A 130 4.41 0.12 10.85
CA LYS A 130 4.99 1.31 11.48
C LYS A 130 6.06 1.97 10.63
N LYS A 131 6.89 1.19 9.93
CA LYS A 131 7.92 1.73 9.03
C LYS A 131 7.29 2.48 7.85
N LEU A 132 6.26 1.91 7.21
CA LEU A 132 5.55 2.55 6.11
C LEU A 132 4.82 3.82 6.57
N GLN A 133 4.16 3.79 7.73
CA GLN A 133 3.52 4.97 8.32
C GLN A 133 4.53 6.10 8.60
N LYS A 134 5.73 5.78 9.12
CA LYS A 134 6.82 6.75 9.30
C LYS A 134 7.33 7.35 7.99
N MET A 135 7.18 6.64 6.87
CA MET A 135 7.51 7.13 5.53
C MET A 135 6.37 7.98 4.92
N GLY A 136 5.26 8.18 5.63
CA GLY A 136 4.12 8.98 5.19
C GLY A 136 3.02 8.18 4.49
N PHE A 137 3.10 6.86 4.44
CA PHE A 137 2.03 6.04 3.85
C PHE A 137 0.86 5.88 4.83
N ASN A 138 -0.35 6.18 4.37
CA ASN A 138 -1.58 5.90 5.10
C ASN A 138 -2.00 4.43 4.91
N VAL A 139 -1.34 3.53 5.65
CA VAL A 139 -1.61 2.08 5.62
C VAL A 139 -1.86 1.54 7.02
N SER A 140 -2.76 0.56 7.10
CA SER A 140 -3.02 -0.24 8.30
C SER A 140 -2.36 -1.61 8.20
N ARG A 141 -2.34 -2.36 9.32
CA ARG A 141 -1.86 -3.75 9.33
C ARG A 141 -2.64 -4.61 8.33
N ASP A 142 -3.94 -4.39 8.22
CA ASP A 142 -4.83 -5.18 7.37
C ASP A 142 -4.56 -4.94 5.89
N ASP A 143 -3.95 -3.81 5.53
CA ASP A 143 -3.55 -3.51 4.15
C ASP A 143 -2.29 -4.28 3.72
N ILE A 144 -1.61 -4.96 4.64
CA ILE A 144 -0.33 -5.63 4.40
C ILE A 144 -0.47 -7.13 4.59
N ILE A 145 -0.08 -7.88 3.56
CA ILE A 145 -0.02 -9.34 3.59
C ILE A 145 1.43 -9.76 3.42
N THR A 146 2.01 -10.24 4.50
CA THR A 146 3.40 -10.73 4.52
C THR A 146 3.43 -12.26 4.44
N SER A 147 4.45 -12.81 3.78
CA SER A 147 4.71 -14.25 3.80
C SER A 147 4.95 -14.78 5.22
N LEU A 148 5.49 -13.93 6.11
CA LEU A 148 5.67 -14.23 7.53
C LEU A 148 4.32 -14.44 8.24
N ALA A 149 3.36 -13.52 8.07
CA ALA A 149 2.01 -13.65 8.62
C ALA A 149 1.25 -14.86 8.04
N ALA A 150 1.39 -15.12 6.73
CA ALA A 150 0.82 -16.32 6.12
C ALA A 150 1.43 -17.61 6.69
N THR A 151 2.72 -17.59 7.03
CA THR A 151 3.39 -18.72 7.68
C THR A 151 2.89 -18.90 9.11
N ARG A 152 2.69 -17.81 9.86
CA ARG A 152 2.08 -17.84 11.19
C ARG A 152 0.68 -18.48 11.14
N MET A 153 -0.18 -18.04 10.21
CA MET A 153 -1.53 -18.60 10.04
C MET A 153 -1.49 -20.09 9.71
N LEU A 154 -0.54 -20.53 8.88
CA LEU A 154 -0.35 -21.96 8.60
C LEU A 154 0.04 -22.75 9.86
N VAL A 155 0.99 -22.22 10.64
CA VAL A 155 1.41 -22.83 11.91
C VAL A 155 0.25 -22.96 12.89
N GLU A 156 -0.60 -21.93 13.02
CA GLU A 156 -1.78 -21.95 13.88
C GLU A 156 -2.83 -22.95 13.38
N LYS A 157 -3.16 -22.89 12.08
CA LYS A 157 -4.14 -23.78 11.44
C LYS A 157 -3.79 -25.25 11.62
N ASP A 158 -2.52 -25.60 11.44
CA ASP A 158 -2.04 -26.98 11.54
C ASP A 158 -1.60 -27.34 12.98
N ASN A 159 -1.77 -26.42 13.96
CA ASN A 159 -1.36 -26.55 15.35
C ASN A 159 0.09 -27.04 15.50
N LEU A 160 1.01 -26.39 14.79
CA LEU A 160 2.44 -26.77 14.75
C LEU A 160 3.24 -26.09 15.88
N LYS A 161 4.29 -26.75 16.33
CA LYS A 161 5.37 -26.22 17.17
C LYS A 161 6.60 -26.03 16.29
N PRO A 162 6.84 -24.81 15.81
CA PRO A 162 7.93 -24.55 14.89
C PRO A 162 9.25 -24.32 15.63
N PHE A 163 10.32 -24.88 15.10
CA PHE A 163 11.67 -24.37 15.30
C PHE A 163 11.91 -23.24 14.31
N LEU A 164 12.11 -22.02 14.81
CA LEU A 164 12.22 -20.82 14.00
C LEU A 164 13.67 -20.53 13.62
N ILE A 165 13.97 -20.49 12.32
CA ILE A 165 15.18 -19.90 11.74
C ILE A 165 14.75 -18.57 11.12
N LEU A 166 14.66 -17.55 11.97
CA LEU A 166 14.17 -16.20 11.66
C LEU A 166 15.04 -15.16 12.37
N GLU A 167 15.09 -13.95 11.84
CA GLU A 167 15.65 -12.82 12.59
C GLU A 167 14.82 -12.55 13.87
N PRO A 168 15.43 -12.05 14.95
CA PRO A 168 14.72 -11.80 16.22
C PRO A 168 13.46 -10.92 16.08
N LYS A 169 13.49 -9.92 15.20
CA LYS A 169 12.31 -9.05 14.94
C LYS A 169 11.19 -9.75 14.17
N ALA A 170 11.49 -10.87 13.51
CA ALA A 170 10.51 -11.68 12.80
C ALA A 170 9.91 -12.75 13.70
N THR A 171 10.63 -13.22 14.73
CA THR A 171 10.05 -14.17 15.71
C THR A 171 8.92 -13.55 16.50
N GLU A 172 8.90 -12.22 16.68
CA GLU A 172 7.78 -11.47 17.28
C GLU A 172 6.41 -11.77 16.61
N GLU A 173 6.39 -12.13 15.32
CA GLU A 173 5.15 -12.55 14.63
C GLU A 173 4.61 -13.89 15.16
N PHE A 174 5.37 -14.64 15.95
CA PHE A 174 4.98 -15.95 16.50
C PHE A 174 4.77 -15.94 18.02
N ASP A 175 5.06 -14.84 18.73
CA ASP A 175 5.03 -14.78 20.21
C ASP A 175 3.65 -15.13 20.81
N ASN A 176 2.57 -14.83 20.09
CA ASN A 176 1.20 -15.07 20.54
C ASN A 176 0.65 -16.45 20.16
N ILE A 177 1.47 -17.38 19.66
CA ILE A 177 1.03 -18.76 19.41
C ILE A 177 1.21 -19.57 20.68
N SER A 178 0.10 -20.00 21.29
CA SER A 178 0.12 -20.89 22.44
C SER A 178 0.56 -22.29 22.01
N VAL A 179 1.82 -22.64 22.30
CA VAL A 179 2.34 -23.98 22.05
C VAL A 179 2.84 -24.60 23.35
N ASP A 180 2.49 -25.87 23.58
CA ASP A 180 3.01 -26.63 24.72
C ASP A 180 4.54 -26.73 24.65
N ALA A 181 5.22 -26.17 25.65
CA ALA A 181 6.67 -26.16 25.76
C ALA A 181 7.29 -27.57 25.86
N SER A 182 6.53 -28.56 26.34
CA SER A 182 6.98 -29.95 26.46
C SER A 182 6.93 -30.73 25.15
N ARG A 183 6.12 -30.29 24.17
CA ARG A 183 5.97 -30.96 22.87
C ARG A 183 7.28 -30.91 22.06
N PRO A 184 7.71 -31.98 21.36
CA PRO A 184 8.81 -31.87 20.41
C PRO A 184 8.45 -30.95 19.24
N TYR A 185 9.45 -30.39 18.56
CA TYR A 185 9.22 -29.66 17.32
C TYR A 185 8.61 -30.58 16.24
N ASP A 186 7.60 -30.07 15.55
CA ASP A 186 6.94 -30.72 14.42
C ASP A 186 6.91 -29.84 13.15
N ALA A 187 7.57 -28.69 13.20
CA ALA A 187 7.96 -27.93 12.02
C ALA A 187 9.33 -27.28 12.19
N VAL A 188 10.02 -27.05 11.08
CA VAL A 188 11.15 -26.14 10.95
C VAL A 188 10.72 -25.03 10.00
N VAL A 189 10.67 -23.79 10.48
CA VAL A 189 10.31 -22.62 9.68
C VAL A 189 11.56 -21.83 9.34
N VAL A 190 11.80 -21.60 8.04
CA VAL A 190 12.98 -20.90 7.54
C VAL A 190 12.56 -19.65 6.78
N GLY A 191 12.98 -18.49 7.27
CA GLY A 191 12.95 -17.22 6.54
C GLY A 191 14.36 -16.72 6.27
N LEU A 192 14.49 -15.56 5.63
CA LEU A 192 15.77 -14.84 5.53
C LEU A 192 16.25 -14.45 6.94
N ALA A 193 17.27 -15.15 7.45
CA ALA A 193 17.84 -14.96 8.77
C ALA A 193 19.37 -15.07 8.77
N PRO A 194 20.09 -14.09 8.18
CA PRO A 194 21.55 -14.07 8.19
C PRO A 194 22.18 -14.38 9.56
N SER A 195 21.61 -13.88 10.65
CA SER A 195 22.10 -14.15 12.02
C SER A 195 22.01 -15.61 12.44
N CYS A 196 21.16 -16.42 11.78
CA CYS A 196 20.91 -17.82 12.09
C CYS A 196 21.54 -18.79 11.09
N PHE A 197 22.16 -18.31 10.00
CA PHE A 197 22.69 -19.15 8.92
C PHE A 197 24.12 -19.62 9.18
N HIS A 198 24.33 -20.22 10.34
CA HIS A 198 25.59 -20.82 10.75
C HIS A 198 25.43 -22.33 11.01
N TYR A 199 26.56 -23.05 10.96
CA TYR A 199 26.60 -24.51 10.97
C TYR A 199 25.81 -25.14 12.12
N ASP A 200 25.94 -24.60 13.34
CA ASP A 200 25.27 -25.14 14.52
C ASP A 200 23.74 -25.05 14.43
N LYS A 201 23.21 -23.89 13.99
CA LYS A 201 21.76 -23.69 13.89
C LYS A 201 21.14 -24.52 12.76
N LEU A 202 21.86 -24.65 11.65
CA LEU A 202 21.46 -25.52 10.54
C LEU A 202 21.48 -27.00 10.98
N ASN A 203 22.45 -27.41 11.81
CA ASN A 203 22.49 -28.76 12.37
C ASN A 203 21.34 -29.04 13.35
N GLU A 204 20.91 -28.06 14.15
CA GLU A 204 19.70 -28.20 14.98
C GLU A 204 18.48 -28.50 14.11
N ALA A 205 18.23 -27.69 13.08
CA ALA A 205 17.13 -27.90 12.14
C ALA A 205 17.23 -29.23 11.40
N PHE A 206 18.41 -29.57 10.88
CA PHE A 206 18.67 -30.83 10.21
C PHE A 206 18.36 -32.03 11.12
N ARG A 207 18.80 -32.00 12.39
CA ARG A 207 18.54 -33.08 13.35
C ARG A 207 17.05 -33.21 13.66
N ILE A 208 16.32 -32.10 13.78
CA ILE A 208 14.86 -32.12 13.98
C ILE A 208 14.18 -32.86 12.81
N LEU A 209 14.53 -32.53 11.57
CA LEU A 209 13.97 -33.15 10.37
C LEU A 209 14.40 -34.63 10.23
N LYS A 210 15.69 -34.91 10.45
CA LYS A 210 16.25 -36.25 10.25
C LYS A 210 15.79 -37.24 11.30
N ASN A 211 15.77 -36.84 12.57
CA ASN A 211 15.31 -37.69 13.67
C ASN A 211 13.81 -37.97 13.56
N ALA A 212 13.04 -37.02 13.03
CA ALA A 212 11.62 -37.24 12.75
C ALA A 212 11.37 -38.35 11.72
N GLN A 213 12.12 -38.36 10.61
CA GLN A 213 12.03 -39.45 9.63
C GLN A 213 12.34 -40.80 10.26
N ALA A 214 13.42 -40.89 11.04
CA ALA A 214 13.81 -42.13 11.72
C ALA A 214 12.74 -42.63 12.71
N ALA A 215 12.06 -41.70 13.39
CA ALA A 215 10.98 -41.98 14.34
C ALA A 215 9.58 -42.04 13.69
N GLN A 216 9.48 -42.02 12.35
CA GLN A 216 8.21 -41.99 11.60
C GLN A 216 7.25 -40.86 12.05
N ARG A 217 7.79 -39.74 12.54
CA ARG A 217 7.00 -38.55 12.88
C ARG A 217 6.91 -37.63 11.67
N ASN A 218 5.73 -37.06 11.46
CA ASN A 218 5.57 -36.01 10.47
C ASN A 218 6.15 -34.69 11.01
N VAL A 219 7.20 -34.19 10.37
CA VAL A 219 7.79 -32.89 10.67
C VAL A 219 7.93 -32.11 9.38
N GLN A 220 7.35 -30.92 9.34
CA GLN A 220 7.30 -30.11 8.14
C GLN A 220 8.53 -29.20 8.04
N LEU A 221 9.20 -29.20 6.89
CA LEU A 221 10.08 -28.09 6.52
C LEU A 221 9.22 -27.03 5.82
N ILE A 222 9.13 -25.83 6.41
CA ILE A 222 8.34 -24.73 5.90
C ILE A 222 9.31 -23.60 5.56
N ALA A 223 9.33 -23.17 4.31
CA ALA A 223 10.11 -22.01 3.90
C ALA A 223 9.17 -20.85 3.60
N ILE A 224 9.40 -19.73 4.27
CA ILE A 224 8.58 -18.52 4.11
C ILE A 224 8.65 -18.04 2.66
N HIS A 225 9.84 -18.08 2.05
CA HIS A 225 10.06 -17.86 0.63
C HIS A 225 11.38 -18.53 0.20
N ARG A 226 11.54 -18.77 -1.11
CA ARG A 226 12.78 -19.32 -1.71
C ARG A 226 13.57 -18.26 -2.49
N GLY A 227 13.71 -17.07 -1.90
CA GLY A 227 14.51 -16.02 -2.53
C GLY A 227 15.93 -16.50 -2.79
N ARG A 228 16.41 -16.39 -4.03
CA ARG A 228 17.79 -16.76 -4.42
C ARG A 228 18.82 -15.81 -3.79
N TYR A 229 18.52 -14.51 -3.85
CA TYR A 229 19.34 -13.43 -3.32
C TYR A 229 18.46 -12.26 -2.87
N PHE A 230 19.05 -11.33 -2.14
CA PHE A 230 18.48 -10.03 -1.79
C PHE A 230 19.59 -8.97 -1.84
N GLN A 231 19.22 -7.70 -2.03
CA GLN A 231 20.17 -6.59 -1.92
C GLN A 231 20.36 -6.25 -0.44
N ASP A 232 21.61 -6.28 0.02
CA ASP A 232 21.96 -6.03 1.41
C ASP A 232 22.26 -4.54 1.66
N THR A 233 22.60 -4.19 2.90
CA THR A 233 22.81 -2.80 3.31
C THR A 233 24.04 -2.11 2.71
N ASP A 234 24.94 -2.88 2.12
CA ASP A 234 26.13 -2.43 1.40
C ASP A 234 25.91 -2.29 -0.11
N ASP A 235 24.64 -2.39 -0.56
CA ASP A 235 24.21 -2.37 -1.96
C ASP A 235 24.68 -3.56 -2.82
N ASP A 236 25.32 -4.57 -2.21
CA ASP A 236 25.70 -5.82 -2.87
C ASP A 236 24.62 -6.90 -2.73
N LEU A 237 24.75 -7.96 -3.53
CA LEU A 237 23.84 -9.11 -3.48
C LEU A 237 24.31 -10.15 -2.47
N SER A 238 23.47 -10.37 -1.46
CA SER A 238 23.62 -11.44 -0.47
C SER A 238 22.74 -12.63 -0.81
N MET A 239 23.19 -13.83 -0.40
CA MET A 239 22.41 -15.06 -0.57
C MET A 239 21.07 -14.99 0.20
N GLY A 240 19.99 -15.36 -0.47
CA GLY A 240 18.68 -15.48 0.16
C GLY A 240 18.51 -16.81 0.92
N PRO A 241 17.36 -17.02 1.58
CA PRO A 241 17.11 -18.25 2.34
C PRO A 241 17.03 -19.50 1.46
N GLY A 242 16.79 -19.35 0.15
CA GLY A 242 16.62 -20.47 -0.77
C GLY A 242 17.79 -21.46 -0.77
N GLY A 243 19.03 -20.98 -0.68
CA GLY A 243 20.22 -21.84 -0.61
C GLY A 243 20.25 -22.70 0.66
N PHE A 244 19.89 -22.12 1.80
CA PHE A 244 19.85 -22.82 3.09
C PHE A 244 18.67 -23.80 3.18
N VAL A 245 17.52 -23.44 2.59
CA VAL A 245 16.38 -24.34 2.42
C VAL A 245 16.79 -25.56 1.58
N ALA A 246 17.43 -25.33 0.43
CA ALA A 246 17.89 -26.43 -0.43
C ALA A 246 18.91 -27.34 0.27
N ALA A 247 19.80 -26.77 1.08
CA ALA A 247 20.75 -27.55 1.88
C ALA A 247 20.04 -28.46 2.90
N LEU A 248 19.02 -27.96 3.60
CA LEU A 248 18.22 -28.74 4.55
C LEU A 248 17.41 -29.83 3.84
N GLU A 249 16.79 -29.50 2.70
CA GLU A 249 16.05 -30.46 1.87
C GLU A 249 16.94 -31.61 1.40
N TYR A 250 18.12 -31.27 0.87
CA TYR A 250 19.09 -32.25 0.40
C TYR A 250 19.59 -33.14 1.54
N ALA A 251 20.03 -32.54 2.64
CA ALA A 251 20.61 -33.28 3.77
C ALA A 251 19.57 -34.18 4.47
N ALA A 252 18.35 -33.67 4.68
CA ALA A 252 17.29 -34.40 5.36
C ALA A 252 16.45 -35.28 4.42
N GLY A 253 16.57 -35.14 3.09
CA GLY A 253 15.73 -35.87 2.13
C GLY A 253 14.25 -35.53 2.28
N VAL A 254 13.93 -34.25 2.50
CA VAL A 254 12.57 -33.72 2.62
C VAL A 254 12.34 -32.63 1.58
N GLN A 255 11.08 -32.24 1.37
CA GLN A 255 10.73 -31.09 0.53
C GLN A 255 10.10 -30.00 1.37
N ALA A 256 10.52 -28.76 1.15
CA ALA A 256 10.00 -27.60 1.85
C ALA A 256 8.65 -27.18 1.26
N LYS A 257 7.68 -26.92 2.13
CA LYS A 257 6.44 -26.23 1.79
C LYS A 257 6.70 -24.73 1.70
N ILE A 258 6.48 -24.15 0.52
CA ILE A 258 6.72 -22.72 0.26
C ILE A 258 5.44 -21.94 0.51
N VAL A 259 5.51 -20.90 1.35
CA VAL A 259 4.33 -20.13 1.76
C VAL A 259 4.13 -18.86 0.96
N GLY A 260 5.15 -18.02 0.82
CA GLY A 260 5.06 -16.74 0.13
C GLY A 260 4.99 -16.86 -1.40
N LYS A 261 5.03 -15.70 -2.06
CA LYS A 261 5.09 -15.59 -3.53
C LYS A 261 6.21 -16.49 -4.11
N PRO A 262 5.99 -17.17 -5.24
CA PRO A 262 4.83 -17.07 -6.14
C PRO A 262 3.65 -18.01 -5.79
N ASN A 263 3.56 -18.54 -4.56
CA ASN A 263 2.52 -19.52 -4.21
C ASN A 263 1.10 -19.00 -4.50
N LYS A 264 0.32 -19.76 -5.29
CA LYS A 264 -1.04 -19.41 -5.69
C LYS A 264 -1.97 -19.12 -4.50
N THR A 265 -1.93 -19.94 -3.46
CA THR A 265 -2.75 -19.77 -2.25
C THR A 265 -2.43 -18.48 -1.50
N PHE A 266 -1.19 -17.99 -1.60
CA PHE A 266 -0.81 -16.69 -1.04
C PHE A 266 -1.49 -15.54 -1.80
N PHE A 267 -1.51 -15.60 -3.13
CA PHE A 267 -2.27 -14.62 -3.93
C PHE A 267 -3.77 -14.74 -3.72
N GLU A 268 -4.34 -15.94 -3.64
CA GLU A 268 -5.76 -16.14 -3.34
C GLU A 268 -6.13 -15.52 -1.98
N THR A 269 -5.27 -15.66 -0.97
CA THR A 269 -5.46 -15.01 0.33
C THR A 269 -5.52 -13.49 0.18
N ALA A 270 -4.64 -12.90 -0.64
CA ALA A 270 -4.64 -11.46 -0.90
C ALA A 270 -5.86 -10.99 -1.69
N ILE A 271 -6.26 -11.73 -2.72
CA ILE A 271 -7.45 -11.44 -3.54
C ILE A 271 -8.71 -11.51 -2.66
N ASN A 272 -8.85 -12.55 -1.85
CA ASN A 272 -10.01 -12.73 -0.97
C ASN A 272 -10.06 -11.71 0.18
N ALA A 273 -8.91 -11.14 0.55
CA ALA A 273 -8.83 -10.07 1.53
C ALA A 273 -9.15 -8.68 0.94
N LEU A 274 -9.22 -8.54 -0.40
CA LEU A 274 -9.76 -7.34 -1.01
C LEU A 274 -11.27 -7.28 -0.75
N PRO A 275 -11.80 -6.15 -0.29
CA PRO A 275 -13.23 -6.04 -0.02
C PRO A 275 -14.03 -6.24 -1.32
N SER A 276 -14.92 -7.22 -1.33
CA SER A 276 -15.77 -7.52 -2.49
C SER A 276 -16.62 -6.31 -2.87
N THR A 277 -16.58 -5.91 -4.14
CA THR A 277 -17.51 -4.95 -4.74
C THR A 277 -18.87 -5.59 -5.01
N THR A 278 -19.46 -6.24 -4.01
CA THR A 278 -20.87 -6.61 -4.05
C THR A 278 -21.61 -5.49 -3.34
N SER A 279 -22.09 -4.53 -4.13
CA SER A 279 -23.07 -3.55 -3.68
C SER A 279 -24.24 -4.27 -3.01
N THR A 280 -24.38 -4.14 -1.69
CA THR A 280 -25.69 -4.19 -1.04
C THR A 280 -26.46 -2.95 -1.49
N SER A 281 -26.97 -2.99 -2.71
CA SER A 281 -28.06 -2.14 -3.16
C SER A 281 -29.27 -3.03 -3.35
N THR A 282 -30.07 -3.12 -2.30
CA THR A 282 -31.45 -3.61 -2.37
C THR A 282 -32.28 -2.53 -3.06
N THR A 283 -32.10 -2.34 -4.36
CA THR A 283 -33.07 -1.63 -5.20
C THR A 283 -32.98 -2.12 -6.64
N THR A 284 -33.95 -2.95 -7.01
CA THR A 284 -34.40 -3.18 -8.38
C THR A 284 -34.43 -1.86 -9.16
N THR A 285 -33.63 -1.69 -10.20
CA THR A 285 -33.99 -1.83 -11.64
C THR A 285 -32.82 -1.28 -12.49
N ALA A 286 -32.68 -1.84 -13.70
CA ALA A 286 -31.82 -1.40 -14.81
C ALA A 286 -30.38 -1.94 -14.86
N ALA A 287 -30.10 -2.58 -16.00
CA ALA A 287 -28.86 -3.24 -16.37
C ALA A 287 -27.69 -2.25 -16.43
N ALA A 288 -26.88 -2.23 -15.38
CA ALA A 288 -25.47 -1.90 -15.50
C ALA A 288 -24.74 -3.22 -15.73
N THR A 289 -24.13 -3.37 -16.90
CA THR A 289 -23.12 -4.40 -17.19
C THR A 289 -22.15 -4.45 -16.01
N ALA A 290 -22.22 -5.52 -15.23
CA ALA A 290 -21.27 -5.78 -14.16
C ALA A 290 -19.89 -5.91 -14.82
N THR A 291 -19.09 -4.85 -14.80
CA THR A 291 -17.66 -4.96 -15.04
C THR A 291 -17.14 -5.88 -13.95
N GLU A 292 -16.77 -7.11 -14.32
CA GLU A 292 -16.08 -8.03 -13.43
C GLU A 292 -14.96 -7.26 -12.75
N SER A 293 -14.92 -7.28 -11.41
CA SER A 293 -13.87 -6.61 -10.65
C SER A 293 -12.56 -7.34 -10.90
N THR A 294 -11.83 -6.93 -11.94
CA THR A 294 -10.51 -7.46 -12.27
C THR A 294 -9.52 -7.05 -11.19
N THR A 295 -8.88 -8.04 -10.55
CA THR A 295 -7.81 -7.75 -9.61
C THR A 295 -6.52 -7.44 -10.37
N ILE A 296 -5.77 -6.45 -9.91
CA ILE A 296 -4.56 -5.99 -10.59
C ILE A 296 -3.37 -6.30 -9.70
N VAL A 297 -2.37 -6.98 -10.26
CA VAL A 297 -1.08 -7.22 -9.62
C VAL A 297 -0.03 -6.36 -10.30
N ILE A 298 0.62 -5.51 -9.51
CA ILE A 298 1.74 -4.67 -9.94
C ILE A 298 2.98 -5.16 -9.20
N GLY A 299 4.03 -5.57 -9.93
CA GLY A 299 5.25 -6.12 -9.35
C GLY A 299 6.48 -5.88 -10.20
N ASP A 300 7.66 -6.06 -9.61
CA ASP A 300 8.96 -5.91 -10.25
C ASP A 300 9.65 -7.25 -10.55
N ASP A 301 9.15 -8.34 -9.99
CA ASP A 301 9.76 -9.66 -10.10
C ASP A 301 8.88 -10.58 -10.96
N VAL A 302 9.33 -10.86 -12.18
CA VAL A 302 8.59 -11.71 -13.13
C VAL A 302 8.44 -13.16 -12.66
N GLU A 303 9.31 -13.65 -11.79
CA GLU A 303 9.21 -15.00 -11.24
C GLU A 303 8.28 -15.03 -10.02
N SER A 304 8.46 -14.11 -9.08
CA SER A 304 7.70 -14.16 -7.82
C SER A 304 6.35 -13.43 -7.86
N ASP A 305 6.26 -12.28 -8.53
CA ASP A 305 5.03 -11.47 -8.53
C ASP A 305 4.07 -11.84 -9.66
N LEU A 306 4.63 -12.15 -10.84
CA LEU A 306 3.88 -12.30 -12.09
C LEU A 306 4.09 -13.67 -12.76
N GLY A 307 4.77 -14.59 -12.07
CA GLY A 307 5.20 -15.88 -12.59
C GLY A 307 4.07 -16.87 -12.91
N PRO A 308 4.41 -18.03 -13.48
CA PRO A 308 3.44 -19.03 -13.95
C PRO A 308 2.56 -19.59 -12.83
N GLU A 309 3.00 -19.58 -11.58
CA GLU A 309 2.20 -20.03 -10.44
C GLU A 309 1.00 -19.12 -10.15
N THR A 310 0.97 -17.91 -10.73
CA THR A 310 -0.20 -17.03 -10.69
C THR A 310 -1.25 -17.41 -11.73
N ASP A 311 -1.01 -18.42 -12.57
CA ASP A 311 -1.94 -18.78 -13.64
C ASP A 311 -3.26 -19.37 -13.13
N GLY A 312 -4.33 -19.01 -13.85
CA GLY A 312 -5.70 -19.30 -13.48
C GLY A 312 -6.25 -18.42 -12.35
N LEU A 313 -5.48 -17.44 -11.84
CA LEU A 313 -6.03 -16.38 -11.00
C LEU A 313 -6.71 -15.30 -11.87
N PRO A 314 -7.81 -14.70 -11.39
CA PRO A 314 -8.52 -13.62 -12.09
C PRO A 314 -7.78 -12.29 -11.93
N ILE A 315 -6.52 -12.24 -12.39
CA ILE A 315 -5.62 -11.09 -12.26
C ILE A 315 -5.14 -10.57 -13.61
N GLU A 316 -5.03 -9.25 -13.73
CA GLU A 316 -4.18 -8.57 -14.70
C GLU A 316 -2.78 -8.32 -14.12
N ARG A 317 -1.76 -8.41 -14.97
CA ARG A 317 -0.33 -8.41 -14.59
C ARG A 317 0.37 -7.20 -15.16
N PHE A 318 0.89 -6.34 -14.29
CA PHE A 318 1.66 -5.16 -14.65
C PHE A 318 3.06 -5.21 -14.08
N LEU A 319 4.06 -5.18 -14.97
CA LEU A 319 5.47 -5.20 -14.61
C LEU A 319 6.00 -3.76 -14.48
N VAL A 320 6.74 -3.47 -13.41
CA VAL A 320 7.47 -2.20 -13.26
C VAL A 320 8.97 -2.42 -13.38
N LYS A 321 9.67 -1.47 -14.01
CA LYS A 321 11.13 -1.52 -14.27
C LYS A 321 11.98 -0.99 -13.11
N THR A 322 11.45 -1.05 -11.89
CA THR A 322 12.17 -0.72 -10.65
C THR A 322 12.59 -1.99 -9.91
N GLY A 323 13.47 -1.90 -8.90
CA GLY A 323 13.75 -3.02 -8.00
C GLY A 323 14.52 -4.19 -8.63
N LYS A 324 13.96 -5.40 -8.57
CA LYS A 324 14.59 -6.64 -9.04
C LYS A 324 14.59 -6.81 -10.56
N TYR A 325 13.76 -6.07 -11.28
CA TYR A 325 13.68 -6.11 -12.73
C TYR A 325 15.06 -5.98 -13.39
N ARG A 326 15.29 -6.74 -14.46
CA ARG A 326 16.45 -6.65 -15.35
C ARG A 326 15.97 -6.58 -16.80
N ALA A 327 16.75 -5.92 -17.66
CA ALA A 327 16.44 -5.82 -19.08
C ALA A 327 16.28 -7.23 -19.69
N GLY A 328 15.16 -7.45 -20.38
CA GLY A 328 14.79 -8.76 -20.94
C GLY A 328 13.84 -9.55 -20.06
N ASP A 329 13.58 -9.14 -18.81
CA ASP A 329 12.54 -9.79 -17.99
C ASP A 329 11.15 -9.67 -18.61
N GLU A 330 10.87 -8.60 -19.39
CA GLU A 330 9.63 -8.47 -20.14
C GLU A 330 9.43 -9.58 -21.19
N ASP A 331 10.53 -10.16 -21.69
CA ASP A 331 10.53 -11.21 -22.71
C ASP A 331 10.52 -12.61 -22.08
N ARG A 332 10.80 -12.72 -20.78
CA ARG A 332 10.81 -13.98 -20.01
C ARG A 332 9.40 -14.43 -19.59
N ALA A 333 8.38 -13.70 -20.00
CA ALA A 333 7.03 -13.90 -19.54
C ALA A 333 6.43 -15.21 -20.09
N PHE A 334 6.01 -16.10 -19.18
CA PHE A 334 5.28 -17.34 -19.51
C PHE A 334 3.85 -17.07 -20.04
N LYS A 335 3.38 -15.82 -19.89
CA LYS A 335 2.11 -15.28 -20.36
C LYS A 335 2.30 -13.80 -20.70
N THR A 336 1.50 -13.23 -21.59
CA THR A 336 1.56 -11.80 -21.91
C THR A 336 1.27 -10.95 -20.68
N MET A 337 2.19 -10.04 -20.33
CA MET A 337 1.94 -8.97 -19.35
C MET A 337 0.92 -7.98 -19.93
N ASP A 338 0.01 -7.48 -19.09
CA ASP A 338 -1.01 -6.49 -19.48
C ASP A 338 -0.43 -5.08 -19.63
N GLY A 339 0.76 -4.84 -19.07
CA GLY A 339 1.56 -3.66 -19.30
C GLY A 339 2.93 -3.71 -18.63
N VAL A 340 3.89 -2.96 -19.19
CA VAL A 340 5.24 -2.79 -18.64
C VAL A 340 5.53 -1.30 -18.54
N PHE A 341 5.91 -0.82 -17.35
CA PHE A 341 6.05 0.59 -17.05
C PHE A 341 7.34 0.90 -16.30
N ALA A 342 7.77 2.17 -16.30
CA ALA A 342 9.00 2.58 -15.63
C ALA A 342 8.96 2.34 -14.11
N ASP A 343 7.88 2.74 -13.45
CA ASP A 343 7.71 2.66 -12.00
C ASP A 343 6.22 2.65 -11.60
N PHE A 344 5.96 2.50 -10.30
CA PHE A 344 4.60 2.48 -9.74
C PHE A 344 3.82 3.79 -9.97
N ALA A 345 4.48 4.95 -9.87
CA ALA A 345 3.86 6.27 -10.01
C ALA A 345 3.37 6.53 -11.45
N HIS A 346 4.08 6.01 -12.45
CA HIS A 346 3.64 6.03 -13.85
C HIS A 346 2.57 4.97 -14.14
N THR A 347 2.62 3.82 -13.46
CA THR A 347 1.72 2.69 -13.72
C THR A 347 0.28 2.97 -13.30
N VAL A 348 0.07 3.46 -12.07
CA VAL A 348 -1.27 3.61 -11.50
C VAL A 348 -2.18 4.54 -12.33
N PRO A 349 -1.76 5.74 -12.74
CA PRO A 349 -2.60 6.61 -13.58
C PRO A 349 -2.98 5.98 -14.92
N GLN A 350 -2.08 5.21 -15.54
CA GLN A 350 -2.36 4.55 -16.82
C GLN A 350 -3.40 3.45 -16.67
N ILE A 351 -3.32 2.68 -15.59
CA ILE A 351 -4.31 1.67 -15.23
C ILE A 351 -5.66 2.34 -14.98
N LEU A 352 -5.71 3.37 -14.15
CA LEU A 352 -6.96 4.06 -13.82
C LEU A 352 -7.64 4.65 -15.06
N LYS A 353 -6.85 5.20 -15.98
CA LYS A 353 -7.34 5.69 -17.28
C LYS A 353 -7.90 4.56 -18.16
N ARG A 354 -7.23 3.40 -18.20
CA ARG A 354 -7.70 2.20 -18.93
C ARG A 354 -9.07 1.74 -18.44
N TYR A 355 -9.36 1.89 -17.15
CA TYR A 355 -10.64 1.54 -16.53
C TYR A 355 -11.63 2.70 -16.44
N GLY A 356 -11.35 3.86 -17.05
CA GLY A 356 -12.25 5.02 -17.06
C GLY A 356 -12.51 5.63 -15.68
N VAL A 357 -11.60 5.41 -14.73
CA VAL A 357 -11.69 5.96 -13.37
C VAL A 357 -11.28 7.43 -13.34
N ILE A 358 -10.33 7.82 -14.20
CA ILE A 358 -9.85 9.20 -14.39
C ILE A 358 -9.77 9.59 -15.86
#